data_AF-A0A165PC57-F1
#
_entry.id   AF-A0A165PC57-F1
#
_cell.length_a   1.000
_cell.length_b   1.000
_cell.length_c   1.000
_cell.angle_alpha   90.00
_cell.angle_beta   90.00
_cell.angle_gamma   90.00
#
_symmetry.space_group_name_H-M   'P 1'
#
loop_
_entity.id
_entity.type
_entity.pdbx_description
1 polymer ?
#
loop_
_entity_poly.entity_id
_entity_poly.type
_entity_poly.pdbx_seq_one_letter_code
_entity_poly.pdbx_strand_id
1 'polypeptide(L)' 'VTRVPRRTPMACTFCRGRKLKCDGQPTCANCHRRGLVCEYVPVYVLHSL' A
#
# COMPACT_ATOMS: atom_id res chain seq x y z
N VAL A 1 15.39 -17.76 12.84
CA VAL A 1 14.04 -17.65 12.23
C VAL A 1 14.03 -16.45 11.29
N THR A 2 14.22 -16.68 9.99
CA THR A 2 14.01 -15.65 8.97
C THR A 2 12.51 -15.35 8.91
N ARG A 3 12.08 -14.20 9.43
CA ARG A 3 10.68 -13.76 9.31
C ARG A 3 10.41 -13.47 7.84
N VAL A 4 9.77 -14.39 7.14
CA VAL A 4 9.23 -14.13 5.80
C VAL A 4 8.25 -12.95 5.95
N PRO A 5 8.55 -11.77 5.38
CA PRO A 5 7.64 -10.65 5.51
C PRO A 5 6.33 -11.04 4.83
N ARG A 6 5.20 -10.94 5.54
CA ARG A 6 3.89 -11.02 4.91
C ARG A 6 3.87 -9.97 3.81
N ARG A 7 3.80 -10.41 2.56
CA ARG A 7 3.72 -9.50 1.41
C ARG A 7 2.41 -8.74 1.54
N THR A 8 2.50 -7.42 1.52
CA THR A 8 1.32 -6.58 1.39
C THR A 8 0.71 -6.86 0.02
N PRO A 9 -0.56 -7.29 -0.07
CA PRO A 9 -1.18 -7.61 -1.35
C PRO A 9 -1.24 -6.38 -2.26
N MET A 10 -1.33 -5.18 -1.67
CA MET A 10 -1.36 -3.92 -2.38
C MET A 10 -0.63 -2.82 -1.59
N ALA A 11 0.17 -2.00 -2.27
CA ALA A 11 0.70 -0.76 -1.71
C ALA A 11 -0.33 0.37 -1.81
N CYS A 12 -0.39 1.24 -0.79
CA CYS A 12 -1.23 2.44 -0.84
C CYS A 12 -0.85 3.34 -2.05
N THR A 13 -1.77 4.23 -2.45
CA THR A 13 -1.62 5.10 -3.64
C THR A 13 -0.32 5.90 -3.61
N PHE A 14 0.00 6.51 -2.46
CA PHE A 14 1.24 7.26 -2.27
C PHE A 14 2.49 6.40 -2.45
N CYS A 15 2.59 5.26 -1.74
CA CYS A 15 3.75 4.39 -1.82
C CYS A 15 3.89 3.78 -3.22
N ARG A 16 2.77 3.42 -3.87
CA ARG A 16 2.74 2.90 -5.24
C ARG A 16 3.29 3.94 -6.23
N GLY A 17 2.78 5.18 -6.19
CA GLY A 17 3.24 6.26 -7.07
C GLY A 17 4.72 6.64 -6.87
N ARG A 18 5.21 6.52 -5.63
CA ARG A 18 6.60 6.80 -5.26
C ARG A 18 7.54 5.59 -5.30
N LYS A 19 7.04 4.41 -5.70
CA LYS A 19 7.79 3.14 -5.70
C LYS A 19 8.44 2.81 -4.35
N LEU A 20 7.78 3.18 -3.25
CA LEU A 20 8.22 2.89 -1.88
C LEU A 20 7.66 1.56 -1.39
N LYS A 21 8.38 0.90 -0.47
CA LYS A 21 7.84 -0.25 0.26
C LYS A 21 6.67 0.19 1.14
N CYS A 22 5.50 -0.40 0.92
CA CYS A 22 4.34 -0.26 1.81
C CYS A 22 4.32 -1.42 2.82
N ASP A 23 3.87 -1.17 4.04
CA ASP A 23 3.72 -2.17 5.11
C ASP A 23 2.26 -2.63 5.30
N GLY A 24 1.31 -2.05 4.56
CA GLY A 24 -0.07 -2.53 4.45
C GLY A 24 -0.93 -2.33 5.69
N GLN A 25 -0.46 -1.54 6.66
CA GLN A 25 -1.25 -1.13 7.81
C GLN A 25 -2.41 -0.19 7.40
N PRO A 26 -3.47 -0.03 8.22
CA PRO A 26 -4.57 0.92 7.94
C PRO A 26 -4.07 2.33 7.59
N THR A 27 -3.01 2.78 8.27
CA THR A 27 -2.16 3.89 7.82
C THR A 27 -0.72 3.39 7.77
N CYS A 28 -0.14 3.32 6.58
CA CYS A 28 1.21 2.79 6.41
C CYS A 28 2.25 3.68 7.11
N ALA A 29 3.37 3.11 7.59
CA ALA A 29 4.39 3.87 8.33
C ALA A 29 4.93 5.09 7.55
N ASN A 30 4.98 4.99 6.21
CA ASN A 30 5.40 6.08 5.33
C ASN A 30 4.43 7.26 5.30
N CYS A 31 3.12 6.98 5.27
CA CYS A 31 2.07 8.00 5.29
C CYS A 31 1.95 8.59 6.70
N HIS A 32 1.98 7.75 7.74
CA HIS A 32 1.91 8.19 9.13
C HIS A 32 3.01 9.19 9.47
N ARG A 33 4.28 8.87 9.15
CA ARG A 33 5.43 9.77 9.41
C ARG A 33 5.33 11.11 8.69
N ARG A 34 4.63 11.15 7.55
CA ARG A 34 4.48 12.35 6.72
C ARG A 34 3.19 13.11 6.99
N GLY A 35 2.31 12.60 7.86
CA GLY A 35 0.98 13.18 8.08
C GLY A 35 0.10 13.19 6.82
N LEU A 36 0.32 12.25 5.90
CA LEU A 36 -0.43 12.16 4.65
C LEU A 36 -1.57 11.16 4.76
N VAL A 37 -2.65 11.41 4.02
CA VAL A 37 -3.76 10.46 3.85
C VAL A 37 -3.21 9.16 3.24
N CYS A 38 -3.55 8.03 3.86
CA CYS A 38 -3.17 6.70 3.39
C CYS A 38 -4.37 6.04 2.73
N GLU A 39 -4.43 6.10 1.41
CA GLU A 39 -5.54 5.55 0.64
C GLU A 39 -5.12 4.29 -0.12
N TYR A 40 -5.98 3.28 -0.08
CA TYR A 40 -5.83 2.05 -0.85
C TYR A 40 -6.95 1.99 -1.88
N VAL A 41 -6.63 2.26 -3.14
CA VAL A 41 -7.60 2.22 -4.24
C VAL A 41 -7.51 0.87 -4.95
N PRO A 42 -8.48 -0.04 -4.78
CA PRO A 42 -8.48 -1.28 -5.54
C PRO A 42 -8.54 -1.01 -7.04
N VAL A 43 -7.80 -1.81 -7.81
CA VAL A 43 -7.87 -1.75 -9.26
C VAL A 43 -9.11 -2.53 -9.67
N TYR A 44 -10.27 -1.89 -9.69
CA TYR A 44 -11.46 -2.48 -10.28
C TYR A 44 -11.20 -2.58 -11.78
N VAL A 45 -10.89 -3.77 -12.27
CA VAL A 45 -10.85 -4.03 -13.71
C VAL A 45 -12.29 -4.01 -14.21
N LEU A 46 -12.72 -2.86 -14.69
CA LEU A 46 -13.99 -2.72 -15.43
C LEU A 46 -13.81 -3.26 -16.85
N HIS A 47 -13.30 -4.49 -16.98
CA HIS A 47 -13.19 -5.23 -18.23
C HIS A 47 -13.84 -6.59 -18.03
N SER A 48 -15.15 -6.62 -18.31
CA SER A 48 -15.89 -7.72 -18.93
C SER A 48 -17.39 -7.38 -18.82
N LEU A 49 -17.82 -6.41 -19.64
CA LEU A 49 -19.09 -6.57 -20.35
C LEU A 49 -18.84 -7.58 -21.48
#